data_AF-A0A813IBC7-F1
#
_entry.id   AF-A0A813IBC7-F1
#
_cell.length_a   1.000
_cell.length_b   1.000
_cell.length_c   1.000
_cell.angle_alpha   90.00
_cell.angle_beta   90.00
_cell.angle_gamma   90.00
#
_symmetry.space_group_name_H-M   'P 1'
#
loop_
_entity.id
_entity.type
_entity.pdbx_description
1 polymer ?
#
loop_
_entity_poly.entity_id
_entity_poly.type
_entity_poly.pdbx_seq_one_letter_code
_entity_poly.pdbx_strand_id
1 'polypeptide(L)'
;YLKQWILARKQTSRVEDIHPSAWFQSQLASWKKAYQQWQKKQSDFKAKLQKKASDKAAKAVKKAMAEKAAVMKAAAAAAKKAAAEKEGKEVEEEEPVPMEEEAEEEEEVEVDFEGVDIFGLDDVDDIGDGIPLQKDFASEDWTLISLWFELHLLAHAFKKDCNDEERLGVTLDHLAFYYSKYYRKNLDLKSFGVESFGDLVNLAKDAVLVNKDGVLESNLDEEMENSQVFVKMAEEARRFRTLEIDMGKEDVKLKFQTPQMQMPQIPISAVGNFPAMVANIAGGNAMVGKGTKGKGNGKGVFSQGFGGQDFGKGKGKGKWQQQQKGW
;
A
#
# COMPACT_ATOMS: atom_id res chain seq x y z
N TYR A 1 15.42 -55.51 -7.96
CA TYR A 1 16.58 -54.94 -8.66
C TYR A 1 16.20 -54.17 -9.93
N LEU A 2 15.74 -54.80 -11.02
CA LEU A 2 15.42 -54.08 -12.27
C LEU A 2 14.37 -52.97 -12.10
N LYS A 3 13.26 -53.23 -11.39
CA LYS A 3 12.23 -52.21 -11.11
C LYS A 3 12.78 -51.01 -10.32
N GLN A 4 13.62 -51.26 -9.31
CA GLN A 4 14.25 -50.20 -8.52
C GLN A 4 15.21 -49.36 -9.37
N TRP A 5 15.97 -49.99 -10.28
CA TRP A 5 16.84 -49.27 -11.21
C TRP A 5 16.05 -48.42 -12.20
N ILE A 6 14.92 -48.93 -12.72
CA ILE A 6 14.01 -48.16 -13.60
C ILE A 6 13.45 -46.95 -12.84
N LEU A 7 12.95 -47.15 -11.62
CA LEU A 7 12.40 -46.07 -10.79
C LEU A 7 13.46 -45.01 -10.47
N ALA A 8 14.66 -45.41 -10.06
CA ALA A 8 15.77 -44.47 -9.81
C ALA A 8 16.14 -43.68 -11.08
N ARG A 9 16.11 -44.33 -12.25
CA ARG A 9 16.37 -43.66 -13.54
C ARG A 9 15.23 -42.72 -13.95
N LYS A 10 13.97 -43.04 -13.63
CA LYS A 10 12.82 -42.16 -13.85
C LYS A 10 12.86 -40.93 -12.94
N GLN A 11 13.25 -41.08 -11.69
CA GLN A 11 13.39 -39.98 -10.73
C GLN A 11 14.50 -38.98 -11.11
N THR A 12 15.57 -39.47 -11.73
CA THR A 12 16.73 -38.65 -12.15
C THR A 12 16.61 -38.11 -13.58
N SER A 13 15.60 -38.51 -14.35
CA SER A 13 15.37 -38.04 -15.71
C SER A 13 14.14 -37.16 -15.79
N ARG A 14 14.26 -36.03 -16.51
CA ARG A 14 13.15 -35.09 -16.73
C ARG A 14 12.22 -35.58 -17.83
N VAL A 15 10.94 -35.21 -17.72
CA VAL A 15 9.96 -35.33 -18.80
C VAL A 15 9.95 -34.02 -19.57
N GLU A 16 10.62 -33.98 -20.73
CA GLU A 16 10.85 -32.72 -21.45
C GLU A 16 9.63 -32.24 -22.24
N ASP A 17 8.81 -33.18 -22.72
CA ASP A 17 7.62 -32.93 -23.54
C ASP A 17 6.34 -32.68 -22.72
N ILE A 18 6.46 -32.54 -21.40
CA ILE A 18 5.29 -32.24 -20.55
C ILE A 18 4.79 -30.81 -20.82
N HIS A 19 3.48 -30.62 -20.87
CA HIS A 19 2.87 -29.32 -21.09
C HIS A 19 1.71 -29.11 -20.12
N PRO A 20 1.54 -27.87 -19.59
CA PRO A 20 0.43 -27.57 -18.71
C PRO A 20 -0.93 -27.83 -19.36
N SER A 21 -1.74 -28.68 -18.74
CA SER A 21 -3.08 -29.03 -19.21
C SER A 21 -4.08 -27.89 -19.13
N ALA A 22 -5.25 -28.10 -19.74
CA ALA A 22 -6.38 -27.19 -19.62
C ALA A 22 -6.84 -27.02 -18.15
N TRP A 23 -6.73 -28.08 -17.34
CA TRP A 23 -7.04 -28.02 -15.91
C TRP A 23 -6.11 -27.04 -15.19
N PHE A 24 -4.79 -27.16 -15.39
CA PHE A 24 -3.81 -26.23 -14.82
C PHE A 24 -4.10 -24.78 -15.20
N GLN A 25 -4.39 -24.54 -16.49
CA GLN A 25 -4.65 -23.18 -16.98
C GLN A 25 -5.93 -22.59 -16.37
N SER A 26 -6.97 -23.41 -16.20
CA SER A 26 -8.22 -23.01 -15.54
C SER A 26 -7.99 -22.63 -14.07
N GLN A 27 -7.28 -23.48 -13.32
CA GLN A 27 -6.97 -23.21 -11.91
C GLN A 27 -6.11 -21.96 -11.73
N LEU A 28 -5.08 -21.80 -12.58
CA LEU A 28 -4.24 -20.61 -12.56
C LEU A 28 -5.03 -19.33 -12.90
N ALA A 29 -6.02 -19.41 -13.80
CA ALA A 29 -6.88 -18.28 -14.16
C ALA A 29 -7.86 -17.93 -13.03
N SER A 30 -8.44 -18.93 -12.36
CA SER A 30 -9.30 -18.73 -11.19
C SER A 30 -8.53 -18.04 -10.06
N TRP A 31 -7.34 -18.56 -9.75
CA TRP A 31 -6.43 -17.98 -8.78
C TRP A 31 -6.10 -16.51 -9.06
N LYS A 32 -5.68 -16.21 -10.30
CA LYS A 32 -5.33 -14.83 -10.68
C LYS A 32 -6.48 -13.85 -10.45
N LYS A 33 -7.72 -14.26 -10.70
CA LYS A 33 -8.91 -13.42 -10.46
C LYS A 33 -9.11 -13.19 -8.96
N ALA A 34 -9.09 -14.25 -8.16
CA ALA A 34 -9.24 -14.17 -6.72
C ALA A 34 -8.14 -13.32 -6.09
N TYR A 35 -6.89 -13.55 -6.48
CA TYR A 35 -5.73 -12.79 -6.04
C TYR A 35 -5.85 -11.30 -6.34
N GLN A 36 -6.26 -10.93 -7.56
CA GLN A 36 -6.49 -9.53 -7.94
C GLN A 36 -7.63 -8.90 -7.16
N GLN A 37 -8.71 -9.65 -6.90
CA GLN A 37 -9.82 -9.20 -6.08
C GLN A 37 -9.36 -8.89 -4.65
N TRP A 38 -8.60 -9.78 -4.02
CA TRP A 38 -8.11 -9.58 -2.66
C TRP A 38 -7.14 -8.40 -2.54
N GLN A 39 -6.22 -8.25 -3.51
CA GLN A 39 -5.33 -7.08 -3.58
C GLN A 39 -6.12 -5.78 -3.73
N LYS A 40 -7.15 -5.78 -4.59
CA LYS A 40 -8.01 -4.61 -4.77
C LYS A 40 -8.77 -4.27 -3.49
N LYS A 41 -9.33 -5.27 -2.80
CA LYS A 41 -10.02 -5.08 -1.52
C LYS A 41 -9.09 -4.47 -0.47
N GLN A 42 -7.86 -4.96 -0.39
CA GLN A 42 -6.84 -4.37 0.48
C GLN A 42 -6.52 -2.92 0.10
N SER A 43 -6.35 -2.62 -1.19
CA SER A 43 -6.06 -1.25 -1.63
C SER A 43 -7.23 -0.30 -1.40
N ASP A 44 -8.46 -0.75 -1.65
CA ASP A 44 -9.68 0.02 -1.45
C ASP A 44 -9.86 0.32 0.05
N PHE A 45 -9.60 -0.64 0.92
CA PHE A 45 -9.60 -0.45 2.38
C PHE A 45 -8.54 0.56 2.83
N LYS A 46 -7.28 0.42 2.36
CA LYS A 46 -6.22 1.38 2.67
C LYS A 46 -6.54 2.79 2.16
N ALA A 47 -7.15 2.92 0.98
CA ALA A 47 -7.60 4.21 0.45
C ALA A 47 -8.73 4.83 1.28
N LYS A 48 -9.69 4.02 1.76
CA LYS A 48 -10.73 4.47 2.69
C LYS A 48 -10.11 5.01 3.98
N LEU A 49 -9.17 4.29 4.58
CA LEU A 49 -8.47 4.73 5.80
C LEU A 49 -7.70 6.03 5.58
N GLN A 50 -6.98 6.17 4.46
CA GLN A 50 -6.28 7.41 4.12
C GLN A 50 -7.24 8.59 3.94
N LYS A 51 -8.40 8.36 3.30
CA LYS A 51 -9.42 9.39 3.14
C LYS A 51 -9.99 9.82 4.51
N LYS A 52 -10.39 8.87 5.35
CA LYS A 52 -10.88 9.14 6.73
C LYS A 52 -9.83 9.94 7.54
N ALA A 53 -8.56 9.54 7.48
CA ALA A 53 -7.47 10.25 8.14
C ALA A 53 -7.28 11.69 7.60
N SER A 54 -7.37 11.87 6.28
CA SER A 54 -7.26 13.19 5.64
C SER A 54 -8.43 14.11 5.99
N ASP A 55 -9.65 13.57 6.07
CA ASP A 55 -10.85 14.30 6.46
C ASP A 55 -10.78 14.71 7.94
N LYS A 56 -10.34 13.80 8.83
CA LYS A 56 -10.11 14.10 10.24
C LYS A 56 -9.02 15.16 10.43
N ALA A 57 -7.91 15.07 9.69
CA ALA A 57 -6.85 16.08 9.71
C ALA A 57 -7.34 17.44 9.19
N ALA A 58 -8.12 17.47 8.10
CA ALA A 58 -8.69 18.70 7.55
C ALA A 58 -9.68 19.35 8.53
N LYS A 59 -10.54 18.56 9.18
CA LYS A 59 -11.44 19.04 10.26
C LYS A 59 -10.64 19.62 11.43
N ALA A 60 -9.60 18.93 11.89
CA ALA A 60 -8.74 19.40 12.98
C ALA A 60 -8.00 20.71 12.63
N VAL A 61 -7.50 20.84 11.39
CA VAL A 61 -6.85 22.08 10.90
C VAL A 61 -7.86 23.23 10.84
N LYS A 62 -9.08 22.99 10.33
CA LYS A 62 -10.14 24.01 10.31
C LYS A 62 -10.50 24.48 11.72
N LYS A 63 -10.68 23.56 12.66
CA LYS A 63 -10.95 23.87 14.08
C LYS A 63 -9.82 24.70 14.69
N ALA A 64 -8.56 24.29 14.52
CA ALA A 64 -7.41 25.03 15.03
C ALA A 64 -7.24 26.42 14.39
N MET A 65 -7.59 26.59 13.11
CA MET A 65 -7.60 27.90 12.44
C MET A 65 -8.72 28.80 12.97
N ALA A 66 -9.92 28.26 13.18
CA ALA A 66 -11.05 28.99 13.74
C ALA A 66 -10.75 29.47 15.18
N GLU A 67 -10.21 28.60 16.02
CA GLU A 67 -9.77 28.94 17.39
C GLU A 67 -8.71 30.05 17.39
N LYS A 68 -7.67 29.94 16.54
CA LYS A 68 -6.64 30.99 16.42
C LYS A 68 -7.21 32.32 15.92
N ALA A 69 -8.14 32.30 14.97
CA ALA A 69 -8.79 33.51 14.48
C ALA A 69 -9.66 34.17 15.57
N ALA A 70 -10.36 33.38 16.38
CA ALA A 70 -11.13 33.87 17.53
C ALA A 70 -10.22 34.51 18.58
N VAL A 71 -9.10 33.86 18.94
CA VAL A 71 -8.11 34.42 19.89
C VAL A 71 -7.49 35.71 19.36
N MET A 72 -7.14 35.78 18.06
CA MET A 72 -6.61 37.01 17.45
C MET A 72 -7.65 38.14 17.45
N LYS A 73 -8.92 37.85 17.16
CA LYS A 73 -10.00 38.84 17.23
C LYS A 73 -10.22 39.35 18.65
N ALA A 74 -10.24 38.47 19.64
CA ALA A 74 -10.37 38.84 21.05
C ALA A 74 -9.20 39.71 21.53
N ALA A 75 -7.96 39.33 21.18
CA ALA A 75 -6.77 40.13 21.50
C ALA A 75 -6.79 41.52 20.84
N ALA A 76 -7.24 41.61 19.58
CA ALA A 76 -7.37 42.89 18.88
C ALA A 76 -8.48 43.78 19.48
N ALA A 77 -9.60 43.19 19.89
CA ALA A 77 -10.68 43.91 20.58
C ALA A 77 -10.21 44.46 21.94
N ALA A 78 -9.53 43.64 22.74
CA ALA A 78 -8.96 44.07 24.02
C ALA A 78 -7.93 45.20 23.87
N ALA A 79 -7.05 45.12 22.86
CA ALA A 79 -6.09 46.17 22.56
C ALA A 79 -6.75 47.50 22.14
N LYS A 80 -7.84 47.44 21.36
CA LYS A 80 -8.63 48.63 20.99
C LYS A 80 -9.34 49.25 22.20
N LYS A 81 -9.91 48.42 23.08
CA LYS A 81 -10.59 48.89 24.31
C LYS A 81 -9.60 49.62 25.23
N ALA A 82 -8.41 49.04 25.45
CA ALA A 82 -7.35 49.65 26.24
C ALA A 82 -6.77 50.96 25.64
N ALA A 83 -6.80 51.11 24.31
CA ALA A 83 -6.39 52.35 23.64
C ALA A 83 -7.46 53.45 23.77
N ALA A 84 -8.74 53.11 23.62
CA ALA A 84 -9.84 54.05 23.74
C ALA A 84 -10.04 54.58 25.17
N GLU A 85 -9.80 53.73 26.17
CA GLU A 85 -9.86 54.10 27.60
C GLU A 85 -8.77 55.11 27.99
N LYS A 86 -7.61 55.09 27.30
CA LYS A 86 -6.55 56.11 27.44
C LYS A 86 -6.87 57.45 26.75
N GLU A 87 -7.81 57.48 25.81
CA GLU A 87 -8.21 58.69 25.06
C GLU A 87 -9.55 59.29 25.51
N GLY A 88 -10.24 58.71 26.51
CA GLY A 88 -11.45 59.29 27.09
C GLY A 88 -12.71 59.21 26.21
N LYS A 89 -12.83 58.19 25.36
CA LYS A 89 -14.03 57.91 24.53
C LYS A 89 -14.71 56.60 24.97
N GLU A 90 -16.03 56.67 25.19
CA GLU A 90 -16.89 55.48 25.39
C GLU A 90 -16.90 54.59 24.13
N VAL A 91 -16.72 53.29 24.33
CA VAL A 91 -16.80 52.27 23.27
C VAL A 91 -17.89 51.27 23.65
N GLU A 92 -18.84 51.11 22.73
CA GLU A 92 -19.94 50.15 22.79
C GLU A 92 -19.40 48.70 22.70
N GLU A 93 -19.92 47.83 23.55
CA GLU A 93 -19.43 46.48 23.81
C GLU A 93 -20.14 45.46 22.89
N GLU A 94 -19.40 44.87 21.95
CA GLU A 94 -19.86 43.67 21.23
C GLU A 94 -19.17 42.43 21.83
N GLU A 95 -19.95 41.58 22.49
CA GLU A 95 -19.51 40.26 22.97
C GLU A 95 -19.28 39.29 21.79
N PRO A 96 -18.18 38.51 21.80
CA PRO A 96 -17.99 37.45 20.83
C PRO A 96 -18.85 36.23 21.20
N VAL A 97 -19.79 35.90 20.33
CA VAL A 97 -20.59 34.67 20.44
C VAL A 97 -19.67 33.45 20.29
N PRO A 98 -19.72 32.45 21.21
CA PRO A 98 -18.94 31.23 21.08
C PRO A 98 -19.53 30.37 19.97
N MET A 99 -18.71 29.98 19.01
CA MET A 99 -19.08 29.07 17.94
C MET A 99 -18.72 27.65 18.38
N GLU A 100 -19.67 26.97 19.03
CA GLU A 100 -19.60 25.53 19.27
C GLU A 100 -19.95 24.79 17.96
N GLU A 101 -18.94 24.22 17.33
CA GLU A 101 -19.11 23.25 16.25
C GLU A 101 -18.92 21.86 16.87
N GLU A 102 -20.04 21.22 17.22
CA GLU A 102 -20.07 19.80 17.63
C GLU A 102 -19.52 18.94 16.50
N ALA A 103 -18.37 18.31 16.76
CA ALA A 103 -17.82 17.31 15.88
C ALA A 103 -18.47 15.97 16.25
N GLU A 104 -19.46 15.53 15.46
CA GLU A 104 -19.90 14.14 15.47
C GLU A 104 -18.68 13.26 15.13
N GLU A 105 -18.20 12.52 16.12
CA GLU A 105 -17.28 11.41 15.94
C GLU A 105 -18.11 10.24 15.37
N GLU A 106 -17.85 9.89 14.11
CA GLU A 106 -18.35 8.62 13.56
C GLU A 106 -17.77 7.49 14.41
N GLU A 107 -18.63 6.81 15.17
CA GLU A 107 -18.30 5.66 16.02
C GLU A 107 -17.84 4.52 15.10
N GLU A 108 -16.52 4.35 14.99
CA GLU A 108 -15.90 3.27 14.22
C GLU A 108 -16.10 1.97 15.01
N VAL A 109 -16.86 1.02 14.44
CA VAL A 109 -17.11 -0.26 15.10
C VAL A 109 -15.79 -1.02 15.12
N GLU A 110 -15.15 -1.07 16.29
CA GLU A 110 -13.95 -1.89 16.50
C GLU A 110 -14.32 -3.37 16.38
N VAL A 111 -14.07 -3.95 15.21
CA VAL A 111 -14.08 -5.40 15.04
C VAL A 111 -12.80 -5.94 15.70
N ASP A 112 -12.95 -6.84 16.68
CA ASP A 112 -11.83 -7.55 17.30
C ASP A 112 -11.17 -8.47 16.27
N PHE A 113 -10.22 -7.91 15.51
CA PHE A 113 -9.48 -8.61 14.48
C PHE A 113 -8.66 -9.78 15.03
N GLU A 114 -8.10 -9.63 16.23
CA GLU A 114 -7.17 -10.58 16.83
C GLU A 114 -7.89 -11.84 17.32
N GLY A 115 -9.10 -11.68 17.87
CA GLY A 115 -9.94 -12.78 18.35
C GLY A 115 -10.71 -13.55 17.26
N VAL A 116 -10.71 -13.10 16.00
CA VAL A 116 -11.44 -13.78 14.92
C VAL A 116 -10.86 -15.17 14.63
N ASP A 117 -11.72 -16.18 14.63
CA ASP A 117 -11.40 -17.50 14.07
C ASP A 117 -11.28 -17.42 12.54
N ILE A 118 -10.02 -17.36 12.08
CA ILE A 118 -9.65 -17.18 10.67
C ILE A 118 -10.23 -18.30 9.79
N PHE A 119 -10.30 -19.54 10.29
CA PHE A 119 -10.72 -20.68 9.49
C PHE A 119 -12.24 -20.79 9.39
N GLY A 120 -12.96 -20.35 10.43
CA GLY A 120 -14.43 -20.30 10.46
C GLY A 120 -15.07 -19.21 9.59
N LEU A 121 -14.29 -18.29 9.00
CA LEU A 121 -14.81 -17.22 8.16
C LEU A 121 -15.37 -17.73 6.81
N ASP A 122 -16.59 -17.33 6.48
CA ASP A 122 -17.19 -17.63 5.16
C ASP A 122 -16.66 -16.71 4.05
N ASP A 123 -16.37 -15.44 4.38
CA ASP A 123 -15.81 -14.44 3.45
C ASP A 123 -14.55 -13.80 4.03
N VAL A 124 -13.46 -13.83 3.27
CA VAL A 124 -12.18 -13.19 3.64
C VAL A 124 -12.15 -11.71 3.25
N ASP A 125 -13.06 -11.26 2.38
CA ASP A 125 -13.11 -9.87 1.91
C ASP A 125 -13.81 -8.92 2.87
N ASP A 126 -14.58 -9.45 3.81
CA ASP A 126 -15.30 -8.68 4.83
C ASP A 126 -15.50 -9.52 6.09
N ILE A 127 -14.65 -9.30 7.10
CA ILE A 127 -14.79 -9.92 8.43
C ILE A 127 -15.69 -9.11 9.36
N GLY A 128 -16.27 -8.00 8.88
CA GLY A 128 -17.01 -7.02 9.65
C GLY A 128 -16.60 -5.58 9.28
N ASP A 129 -17.58 -4.68 9.18
CA ASP A 129 -17.40 -3.26 8.82
C ASP A 129 -16.57 -3.01 7.53
N GLY A 130 -16.61 -3.95 6.58
CA GLY A 130 -15.86 -3.84 5.33
C GLY A 130 -14.35 -3.97 5.50
N ILE A 131 -13.90 -4.56 6.61
CA ILE A 131 -12.50 -4.85 6.88
C ILE A 131 -12.14 -6.18 6.18
N PRO A 132 -11.16 -6.22 5.27
CA PRO A 132 -10.69 -7.47 4.69
C PRO A 132 -9.71 -8.19 5.63
N LEU A 133 -9.68 -9.52 5.60
CA LEU A 133 -8.75 -10.34 6.38
C LEU A 133 -7.28 -9.97 6.05
N GLN A 134 -6.99 -9.76 4.76
CA GLN A 134 -5.68 -9.36 4.26
C GLN A 134 -5.32 -7.88 4.48
N LYS A 135 -6.02 -7.12 5.35
CA LYS A 135 -5.81 -5.67 5.52
C LYS A 135 -4.34 -5.31 5.78
N ASP A 136 -3.65 -6.10 6.58
CA ASP A 136 -2.28 -5.84 7.04
C ASP A 136 -1.21 -6.58 6.24
N PHE A 137 -1.56 -7.24 5.14
CA PHE A 137 -0.57 -7.91 4.28
C PHE A 137 0.44 -6.91 3.70
N ALA A 138 1.72 -7.26 3.81
CA ALA A 138 2.81 -6.61 3.11
C ALA A 138 3.02 -7.23 1.71
N SER A 139 3.91 -6.65 0.92
CA SER A 139 4.31 -7.20 -0.39
C SER A 139 4.85 -8.63 -0.30
N GLU A 140 5.50 -8.93 0.82
CA GLU A 140 6.12 -10.20 1.14
C GLU A 140 5.06 -11.26 1.39
N ASP A 141 3.97 -10.93 2.09
CA ASP A 141 2.84 -11.85 2.32
C ASP A 141 2.18 -12.22 0.99
N TRP A 142 1.95 -11.23 0.13
CA TRP A 142 1.43 -11.45 -1.22
C TRP A 142 2.33 -12.36 -2.07
N THR A 143 3.65 -12.14 -1.97
CA THR A 143 4.65 -12.95 -2.67
C THR A 143 4.67 -14.38 -2.14
N LEU A 144 4.57 -14.55 -0.82
CA LEU A 144 4.55 -15.84 -0.14
C LEU A 144 3.31 -16.67 -0.56
N ILE A 145 2.13 -16.06 -0.53
CA ILE A 145 0.88 -16.69 -0.95
C ILE A 145 0.92 -17.11 -2.42
N SER A 146 1.50 -16.27 -3.29
CA SER A 146 1.69 -16.63 -4.70
C SER A 146 2.61 -17.84 -4.83
N LEU A 147 3.71 -17.90 -4.07
CA LEU A 147 4.61 -19.06 -4.07
C LEU A 147 3.89 -20.33 -3.59
N TRP A 148 3.14 -20.24 -2.50
CA TRP A 148 2.38 -21.37 -1.93
C TRP A 148 1.42 -21.97 -2.95
N PHE A 149 0.59 -21.14 -3.57
CA PHE A 149 -0.36 -21.59 -4.58
C PHE A 149 0.34 -22.19 -5.80
N GLU A 150 1.44 -21.57 -6.26
CA GLU A 150 2.15 -22.06 -7.44
C GLU A 150 2.84 -23.40 -7.22
N LEU A 151 3.48 -23.61 -6.06
CA LEU A 151 4.07 -24.91 -5.75
C LEU A 151 3.00 -25.98 -5.55
N HIS A 152 1.90 -25.63 -4.89
CA HIS A 152 0.73 -26.50 -4.72
C HIS A 152 0.16 -26.94 -6.08
N LEU A 153 -0.13 -25.97 -6.96
CA LEU A 153 -0.70 -26.23 -8.27
C LEU A 153 0.26 -27.03 -9.15
N LEU A 154 1.56 -26.77 -9.07
CA LEU A 154 2.57 -27.54 -9.81
C LEU A 154 2.61 -29.01 -9.38
N ALA A 155 2.53 -29.27 -8.07
CA ALA A 155 2.56 -30.64 -7.54
C ALA A 155 1.39 -31.48 -8.07
N HIS A 156 0.19 -30.90 -8.13
CA HIS A 156 -1.02 -31.57 -8.65
C HIS A 156 -1.05 -31.63 -10.17
N ALA A 157 -0.70 -30.53 -10.83
CA ALA A 157 -0.71 -30.47 -12.29
C ALA A 157 0.29 -31.46 -12.90
N PHE A 158 1.47 -31.63 -12.28
CA PHE A 158 2.42 -32.63 -12.74
C PHE A 158 1.84 -34.04 -12.71
N LYS A 159 1.13 -34.42 -11.64
CA LYS A 159 0.50 -35.75 -11.55
C LYS A 159 -0.58 -35.97 -12.63
N LYS A 160 -1.34 -34.92 -12.96
CA LYS A 160 -2.39 -34.97 -13.98
C LYS A 160 -1.82 -34.96 -15.41
N ASP A 161 -0.73 -34.25 -15.63
CA ASP A 161 -0.16 -34.03 -16.97
C ASP A 161 0.93 -35.08 -17.29
N CYS A 162 1.44 -35.79 -16.29
CA CYS A 162 2.39 -36.88 -16.46
C CYS A 162 1.66 -38.21 -16.70
N ASN A 163 1.69 -38.70 -17.93
CA ASN A 163 1.12 -39.99 -18.32
C ASN A 163 1.94 -41.21 -17.83
N ASP A 164 2.60 -41.14 -16.67
CA ASP A 164 3.45 -42.21 -16.11
C ASP A 164 3.16 -42.37 -14.61
N GLU A 165 2.39 -43.39 -14.24
CA GLU A 165 1.99 -43.68 -12.85
C GLU A 165 3.17 -43.95 -11.91
N GLU A 166 4.35 -44.31 -12.45
CA GLU A 166 5.55 -44.52 -11.65
C GLU A 166 6.28 -43.20 -11.32
N ARG A 167 5.89 -42.08 -11.93
CA ARG A 167 6.41 -40.73 -11.63
C ARG A 167 5.49 -40.03 -10.64
N LEU A 168 5.80 -40.22 -9.36
CA LEU A 168 4.96 -39.75 -8.24
C LEU A 168 4.85 -38.22 -8.11
N GLY A 169 5.76 -37.45 -8.70
CA GLY A 169 5.71 -35.99 -8.65
C GLY A 169 6.99 -35.30 -9.13
N VAL A 170 7.10 -34.01 -8.82
CA VAL A 170 8.26 -33.18 -9.13
C VAL A 170 9.33 -33.36 -8.06
N THR A 171 10.53 -33.80 -8.44
CA THR A 171 11.69 -33.82 -7.54
C THR A 171 12.31 -32.43 -7.41
N LEU A 172 12.97 -32.16 -6.27
CA LEU A 172 13.62 -30.86 -6.03
C LEU A 172 14.63 -30.47 -7.12
N ASP A 173 15.43 -31.42 -7.59
CA ASP A 173 16.43 -31.22 -8.65
C ASP A 173 15.82 -30.77 -9.99
N HIS A 174 14.53 -31.01 -10.18
CA HIS A 174 13.80 -30.68 -11.40
C HIS A 174 12.75 -29.58 -11.19
N LEU A 175 12.64 -29.05 -9.96
CA LEU A 175 11.64 -28.04 -9.61
C LEU A 175 11.74 -26.81 -10.51
N ALA A 176 12.94 -26.24 -10.67
CA ALA A 176 13.14 -25.07 -11.52
C ALA A 176 12.75 -25.32 -12.99
N PHE A 177 13.05 -26.52 -13.51
CA PHE A 177 12.73 -26.90 -14.87
C PHE A 177 11.21 -26.94 -15.09
N TYR A 178 10.49 -27.67 -14.24
CA TYR A 178 9.03 -27.78 -14.37
C TYR A 178 8.34 -26.46 -14.07
N TYR A 179 8.81 -25.69 -13.09
CA TYR A 179 8.28 -24.36 -12.82
C TYR A 179 8.39 -23.45 -14.04
N SER A 180 9.55 -23.42 -14.72
CA SER A 180 9.72 -22.67 -15.97
C SER A 180 8.82 -23.17 -17.09
N LYS A 181 8.59 -24.48 -17.19
CA LYS A 181 7.73 -25.07 -18.24
C LYS A 181 6.26 -24.71 -18.05
N TYR A 182 5.76 -24.76 -16.82
CA TYR A 182 4.35 -24.52 -16.48
C TYR A 182 4.01 -23.03 -16.43
N TYR A 183 4.82 -22.23 -15.73
CA TYR A 183 4.54 -20.82 -15.48
C TYR A 183 5.17 -19.88 -16.49
N ARG A 184 6.08 -20.36 -17.35
CA ARG A 184 6.87 -19.54 -18.28
C ARG A 184 7.63 -18.42 -17.57
N LYS A 185 8.05 -18.67 -16.33
CA LYS A 185 8.89 -17.78 -15.51
C LYS A 185 9.93 -18.59 -14.73
N ASN A 186 11.02 -17.94 -14.38
CA ASN A 186 12.08 -18.57 -13.60
C ASN A 186 11.76 -18.49 -12.11
N LEU A 187 12.21 -19.49 -11.36
CA LEU A 187 12.14 -19.51 -9.90
C LEU A 187 13.43 -18.89 -9.34
N ASP A 188 13.36 -17.63 -8.92
CA ASP A 188 14.54 -16.86 -8.47
C ASP A 188 14.70 -16.91 -6.94
N LEU A 189 15.60 -17.77 -6.47
CA LEU A 189 15.88 -17.95 -5.03
C LEU A 189 16.32 -16.65 -4.32
N LYS A 190 17.03 -15.76 -5.04
CA LYS A 190 17.52 -14.51 -4.47
C LYS A 190 16.38 -13.58 -4.07
N SER A 191 15.31 -13.56 -4.87
CA SER A 191 14.11 -12.76 -4.57
C SER A 191 13.44 -13.16 -3.25
N PHE A 192 13.57 -14.43 -2.85
CA PHE A 192 13.06 -14.96 -1.59
C PHE A 192 14.08 -14.93 -0.44
N GLY A 193 15.31 -14.49 -0.69
CA GLY A 193 16.37 -14.44 0.31
C GLY A 193 16.87 -15.81 0.76
N VAL A 194 16.76 -16.83 -0.10
CA VAL A 194 17.19 -18.21 0.19
C VAL A 194 18.27 -18.68 -0.80
N GLU A 195 19.00 -19.73 -0.43
CA GLU A 195 20.15 -20.25 -1.20
C GLU A 195 19.86 -21.58 -1.90
N SER A 196 18.85 -22.32 -1.45
CA SER A 196 18.48 -23.62 -2.02
C SER A 196 16.98 -23.75 -2.31
N PHE A 197 16.62 -24.68 -3.21
CA PHE A 197 15.21 -25.04 -3.43
C PHE A 197 14.57 -25.69 -2.20
N GLY A 198 15.36 -26.35 -1.35
CA GLY A 198 14.87 -26.88 -0.07
C GLY A 198 14.40 -25.76 0.86
N ASP A 199 15.21 -24.71 1.00
CA ASP A 199 14.85 -23.52 1.80
C ASP A 199 13.63 -22.79 1.22
N LEU A 200 13.53 -22.74 -0.11
CA LEU A 200 12.36 -22.17 -0.78
C LEU A 200 11.09 -22.96 -0.47
N VAL A 201 11.13 -24.30 -0.52
CA VAL A 201 9.97 -25.12 -0.16
C VAL A 201 9.67 -25.02 1.33
N ASN A 202 10.69 -24.86 2.19
CA ASN A 202 10.48 -24.62 3.62
C ASN A 202 9.77 -23.29 3.92
N LEU A 203 9.94 -22.25 3.10
CA LEU A 203 9.11 -21.04 3.17
C LEU A 203 7.63 -21.33 2.83
N ALA A 204 7.37 -22.41 2.10
CA ALA A 204 6.05 -22.85 1.67
C ALA A 204 5.51 -24.08 2.44
N LYS A 205 6.10 -24.39 3.61
CA LYS A 205 5.80 -25.59 4.41
C LYS A 205 4.33 -25.79 4.78
N ASP A 206 3.57 -24.70 4.88
CA ASP A 206 2.16 -24.74 5.25
C ASP A 206 1.29 -25.25 4.09
N ALA A 207 1.73 -25.05 2.83
CA ALA A 207 1.02 -25.49 1.63
C ALA A 207 1.62 -26.75 1.00
N VAL A 208 2.95 -26.88 1.01
CA VAL A 208 3.68 -27.96 0.33
C VAL A 208 4.82 -28.50 1.19
N LEU A 209 5.16 -29.77 1.00
CA LEU A 209 6.29 -30.42 1.64
C LEU A 209 7.11 -31.23 0.63
N VAL A 210 8.33 -31.56 1.02
CA VAL A 210 9.15 -32.55 0.30
C VAL A 210 9.09 -33.85 1.08
N ASN A 211 8.62 -34.91 0.43
CA ASN A 211 8.54 -36.22 1.06
C ASN A 211 9.93 -36.86 1.22
N LYS A 212 10.00 -38.03 1.85
CA LYS A 212 11.27 -38.75 2.08
C LYS A 212 12.01 -39.13 0.79
N ASP A 213 11.29 -39.19 -0.33
CA ASP A 213 11.83 -39.53 -1.65
C ASP A 213 12.28 -38.28 -2.44
N GLY A 214 12.25 -37.10 -1.83
CA GLY A 214 12.68 -35.85 -2.47
C GLY A 214 11.64 -35.27 -3.45
N VAL A 215 10.39 -35.73 -3.36
CA VAL A 215 9.28 -35.32 -4.23
C VAL A 215 8.43 -34.26 -3.55
N LEU A 216 8.08 -33.21 -4.30
CA LEU A 216 7.16 -32.16 -3.90
C LEU A 216 5.74 -32.72 -3.81
N GLU A 217 5.15 -32.62 -2.63
CA GLU A 217 3.77 -32.98 -2.34
C GLU A 217 3.02 -31.80 -1.76
N SER A 218 1.74 -31.71 -2.10
CA SER A 218 0.83 -30.71 -1.52
C SER A 218 0.15 -31.27 -0.28
N ASN A 219 0.04 -30.45 0.77
CA ASN A 219 -0.76 -30.76 1.96
C ASN A 219 -2.25 -30.49 1.72
N LEU A 220 -2.57 -29.74 0.68
CA LEU A 220 -3.91 -29.36 0.28
C LEU A 220 -4.42 -30.23 -0.86
N ASP A 221 -5.73 -30.48 -0.87
CA ASP A 221 -6.41 -31.26 -1.91
C ASP A 221 -6.30 -30.60 -3.29
N GLU A 222 -6.36 -31.40 -4.36
CA GLU A 222 -6.31 -30.92 -5.74
C GLU A 222 -7.58 -30.17 -6.16
N GLU A 223 -8.73 -30.55 -5.60
CA GLU A 223 -10.03 -29.92 -5.89
C GLU A 223 -10.46 -29.01 -4.73
N MET A 224 -9.59 -28.08 -4.35
CA MET A 224 -10.01 -27.02 -3.43
C MET A 224 -11.05 -26.12 -4.10
N GLU A 225 -12.31 -26.25 -3.68
CA GLU A 225 -13.41 -25.41 -4.15
C GLU A 225 -13.21 -23.92 -3.84
N ASN A 226 -12.38 -23.60 -2.83
CA ASN A 226 -12.17 -22.25 -2.37
C ASN A 226 -10.68 -21.90 -2.17
N SER A 227 -10.14 -21.03 -3.03
CA SER A 227 -8.77 -20.52 -2.92
C SER A 227 -8.54 -19.59 -1.72
N GLN A 228 -9.61 -19.15 -1.02
CA GLN A 228 -9.50 -18.31 0.19
C GLN A 228 -8.71 -18.99 1.31
N VAL A 229 -8.57 -20.32 1.31
CA VAL A 229 -7.74 -21.05 2.28
C VAL A 229 -6.31 -20.52 2.32
N PHE A 230 -5.74 -20.09 1.19
CA PHE A 230 -4.38 -19.56 1.15
C PHE A 230 -4.27 -18.22 1.86
N VAL A 231 -5.32 -17.38 1.78
CA VAL A 231 -5.38 -16.11 2.53
C VAL A 231 -5.49 -16.40 4.02
N LYS A 232 -6.33 -17.37 4.41
CA LYS A 232 -6.50 -17.79 5.81
C LYS A 232 -5.20 -18.31 6.42
N MET A 233 -4.55 -19.28 5.76
CA MET A 233 -3.26 -19.83 6.21
C MET A 233 -2.18 -18.74 6.28
N ALA A 234 -2.16 -17.81 5.33
CA ALA A 234 -1.14 -16.77 5.31
C ALA A 234 -1.35 -15.71 6.39
N GLU A 235 -2.59 -15.37 6.73
CA GLU A 235 -2.87 -14.50 7.87
C GLU A 235 -2.50 -15.19 9.19
N GLU A 236 -2.79 -16.48 9.35
CA GLU A 236 -2.32 -17.24 10.52
C GLU A 236 -0.79 -17.26 10.61
N ALA A 237 -0.10 -17.58 9.51
CA ALA A 237 1.36 -17.59 9.46
C ALA A 237 1.96 -16.19 9.71
N ARG A 238 1.29 -15.13 9.25
CA ARG A 238 1.67 -13.73 9.55
C ARG A 238 1.53 -13.41 11.03
N ARG A 239 0.41 -13.79 11.66
CA ARG A 239 0.17 -13.57 13.10
C ARG A 239 1.20 -14.33 13.92
N PHE A 240 1.43 -15.60 13.60
CA PHE A 240 2.45 -16.42 14.25
C PHE A 240 3.85 -15.81 14.12
N ARG A 241 4.24 -15.37 12.91
CA ARG A 241 5.53 -14.70 12.69
C ARG A 241 5.65 -13.39 13.47
N THR A 242 4.58 -12.60 13.55
CA THR A 242 4.57 -11.36 14.35
C THR A 242 4.82 -11.69 15.83
N LEU A 243 4.12 -12.69 16.38
CA LEU A 243 4.34 -13.14 17.76
C LEU A 243 5.78 -13.60 18.00
N GLU A 244 6.38 -14.34 17.06
CA GLU A 244 7.77 -14.78 17.19
C GLU A 244 8.76 -13.61 17.18
N ILE A 245 8.52 -12.60 16.34
CA ILE A 245 9.31 -11.37 16.30
C ILE A 245 9.18 -10.61 17.64
N ASP A 246 7.97 -10.48 18.18
CA ASP A 246 7.73 -9.80 19.46
C ASP A 246 8.38 -10.52 20.65
N MET A 247 8.55 -11.84 20.55
CA MET A 247 9.33 -12.66 21.50
C MET A 247 10.85 -12.59 21.28
N GLY A 248 11.32 -11.82 20.29
CA GLY A 248 12.75 -11.59 20.00
C GLY A 248 13.40 -12.61 19.05
N LYS A 249 12.62 -13.43 18.35
CA LYS A 249 13.12 -14.35 17.31
C LYS A 249 13.19 -13.65 15.95
N GLU A 250 14.25 -12.87 15.75
CA GLU A 250 14.48 -12.07 14.53
C GLU A 250 14.76 -12.92 13.27
N ASP A 251 15.08 -14.20 13.43
CA ASP A 251 15.37 -15.13 12.33
C ASP A 251 14.14 -15.49 11.49
N VAL A 252 12.93 -15.34 12.04
CA VAL A 252 11.64 -15.63 11.37
C VAL A 252 11.21 -14.51 10.41
N LYS A 253 11.90 -13.35 10.46
CA LYS A 253 11.59 -12.22 9.59
C LYS A 253 11.86 -12.57 8.12
N LEU A 254 10.89 -12.30 7.26
CA LEU A 254 11.03 -12.48 5.81
C LEU A 254 12.09 -11.52 5.25
N LYS A 255 13.01 -12.06 4.46
CA LYS A 255 14.17 -11.32 3.87
C LYS A 255 14.04 -11.22 2.35
N PHE A 256 12.84 -10.99 1.85
CA PHE A 256 12.60 -10.95 0.41
C PHE A 256 13.29 -9.73 -0.20
N GLN A 257 13.94 -9.92 -1.34
CA GLN A 257 14.51 -8.81 -2.08
C GLN A 257 13.41 -8.15 -2.90
N THR A 258 13.05 -6.92 -2.53
CA THR A 258 12.16 -6.12 -3.37
C THR A 258 12.84 -5.89 -4.71
N PRO A 259 12.21 -6.21 -5.85
CA PRO A 259 12.76 -5.86 -7.14
C PRO A 259 12.98 -4.34 -7.17
N GLN A 260 14.23 -3.89 -7.30
CA GLN A 260 14.50 -2.49 -7.60
C GLN A 260 13.86 -2.19 -8.95
N MET A 261 12.71 -1.52 -8.95
CA MET A 261 12.24 -0.81 -10.14
C MET A 261 13.35 0.16 -10.52
N GLN A 262 14.12 -0.19 -11.55
CA GLN A 262 14.95 0.78 -12.24
C GLN A 262 13.98 1.81 -12.83
N MET A 263 13.82 2.93 -12.14
CA MET A 263 13.21 4.12 -12.71
C MET A 263 13.89 4.33 -14.06
N PRO A 264 13.15 4.39 -15.18
CA PRO A 264 13.76 4.70 -16.46
C PRO A 264 14.50 6.02 -16.29
N GLN A 265 15.82 5.98 -16.45
CA GLN A 265 16.68 7.15 -16.40
C GLN A 265 16.23 8.04 -17.57
N ILE A 266 15.39 9.04 -17.28
CA ILE A 266 15.03 10.05 -18.28
C ILE A 266 16.33 10.82 -18.55
N PRO A 267 16.89 10.79 -19.78
CA PRO A 267 18.12 11.51 -20.06
C PRO A 267 17.86 13.01 -19.85
N ILE A 268 18.65 13.61 -18.95
CA ILE A 268 18.58 15.04 -18.57
C ILE A 268 18.78 15.96 -19.79
N SER A 269 19.29 15.46 -20.91
CA SER A 269 19.49 16.20 -22.16
C SER A 269 18.21 16.54 -22.93
N ALA A 270 17.04 16.02 -22.54
CA ALA A 270 15.78 16.28 -23.23
C ALA A 270 14.84 17.29 -22.52
N VAL A 271 15.24 17.85 -21.37
CA VAL A 271 14.42 18.86 -20.66
C VAL A 271 14.98 20.26 -20.91
N GLY A 272 14.59 20.84 -22.05
CA GLY A 272 14.69 22.27 -22.26
C GLY A 272 13.83 23.02 -21.25
N ASN A 273 14.50 23.76 -20.35
CA ASN A 273 14.03 24.99 -19.70
C ASN A 273 12.60 25.01 -19.11
N PHE A 274 12.31 24.17 -18.11
CA PHE A 274 11.14 24.33 -17.23
C PHE A 274 11.52 24.37 -15.74
N PRO A 275 11.73 25.56 -15.13
CA PRO A 275 11.74 25.70 -13.68
C PRO A 275 10.38 26.23 -13.20
N ALA A 276 9.34 25.38 -13.22
CA ALA A 276 8.06 25.70 -12.56
C ALA A 276 7.19 24.51 -12.12
N MET A 277 7.57 23.25 -12.42
CA MET A 277 6.69 22.09 -12.14
C MET A 277 7.29 21.03 -11.20
N VAL A 278 8.46 21.29 -10.59
CA VAL A 278 9.07 20.38 -9.59
C VAL A 278 8.72 20.78 -8.15
N ALA A 279 8.13 21.96 -7.94
CA ALA A 279 7.79 22.45 -6.59
C ALA A 279 6.53 21.80 -5.97
N ASN A 280 5.76 21.00 -6.72
CA ASN A 280 4.50 20.41 -6.22
C ASN A 280 4.55 18.90 -5.92
N ILE A 281 5.72 18.25 -6.00
CA ILE A 281 5.85 16.79 -5.71
C ILE A 281 6.66 16.52 -4.43
N ALA A 282 7.41 17.50 -3.91
CA ALA A 282 8.04 17.40 -2.60
C ALA A 282 7.26 18.24 -1.59
N GLY A 283 6.32 17.61 -0.88
CA GLY A 283 5.74 18.15 0.34
C GLY A 283 6.83 18.38 1.38
N GLY A 284 7.43 19.57 1.34
CA GLY A 284 8.57 19.96 2.17
C GLY A 284 8.35 21.36 2.70
N ASN A 285 7.96 21.41 3.96
CA ASN A 285 7.71 22.58 4.79
C ASN A 285 8.89 23.58 4.74
N ALA A 286 8.82 24.62 3.93
CA ALA A 286 9.78 25.72 3.97
C ALA A 286 9.39 26.70 5.08
N MET A 287 9.87 26.41 6.29
CA MET A 287 9.91 27.34 7.41
C MET A 287 10.51 28.68 6.98
N VAL A 288 9.75 29.75 7.16
CA VAL A 288 10.21 31.14 7.17
C VAL A 288 11.18 31.30 8.35
N GLY A 289 12.47 31.17 8.09
CA GLY A 289 13.55 31.45 9.04
C GLY A 289 13.84 32.95 9.11
N LYS A 290 13.51 33.56 10.25
CA LYS A 290 13.79 34.96 10.58
C LYS A 290 15.22 35.08 11.14
N GLY A 291 16.10 35.74 10.38
CA GLY A 291 17.14 36.64 10.89
C GLY A 291 18.51 36.05 11.32
N THR A 292 19.57 36.53 10.65
CA THR A 292 20.82 36.90 11.33
C THR A 292 21.47 38.11 10.66
N LYS A 293 21.74 39.13 11.48
CA LYS A 293 22.46 40.38 11.21
C LYS A 293 23.86 40.10 10.62
N GLY A 294 24.16 40.70 9.47
CA GLY A 294 25.53 40.86 8.96
C GLY A 294 25.78 42.33 8.59
N LYS A 295 26.63 43.01 9.36
CA LYS A 295 27.11 44.37 9.10
C LYS A 295 27.98 44.38 7.83
N GLY A 296 27.72 45.30 6.90
CA GLY A 296 28.60 45.59 5.78
C GLY A 296 28.30 46.96 5.18
N ASN A 297 29.23 47.90 5.35
CA ASN A 297 29.17 49.27 4.84
C ASN A 297 29.08 49.34 3.31
N GLY A 298 28.22 50.22 2.78
CA GLY A 298 28.24 50.60 1.36
C GLY A 298 27.21 51.68 1.03
N LYS A 299 27.69 52.86 0.66
CA LYS A 299 26.95 54.12 0.42
C LYS A 299 26.02 54.07 -0.80
N GLY A 300 24.95 54.88 -0.77
CA GLY A 300 24.15 55.31 -1.93
C GLY A 300 22.66 55.47 -1.60
N VAL A 301 22.25 56.59 -0.97
CA VAL A 301 21.54 57.72 -1.64
C VAL A 301 20.38 57.28 -2.54
N PHE A 302 19.16 57.24 -1.99
CA PHE A 302 18.05 58.02 -2.56
C PHE A 302 16.98 58.29 -1.49
N SER A 303 16.48 59.51 -1.55
CA SER A 303 15.58 60.20 -0.62
C SER A 303 14.12 60.04 -1.07
N GLN A 304 13.20 60.44 -0.17
CA GLN A 304 11.80 60.82 -0.43
C GLN A 304 10.81 59.63 -0.41
N GLY A 305 9.81 59.54 0.45
CA GLY A 305 9.12 60.55 1.24
C GLY A 305 7.62 60.52 0.88
N PHE A 306 6.80 60.01 1.80
CA PHE A 306 5.37 60.28 2.03
C PHE A 306 4.33 60.16 0.90
N GLY A 307 3.18 59.56 1.25
CA GLY A 307 1.92 59.83 0.57
C GLY A 307 0.89 58.72 0.73
N GLY A 308 0.17 58.69 1.84
CA GLY A 308 -1.10 57.98 1.91
C GLY A 308 -2.20 58.76 1.19
N GLN A 309 -3.16 58.06 0.58
CA GLN A 309 -4.55 58.51 0.58
C GLN A 309 -5.52 57.40 0.17
N ASP A 310 -6.55 57.32 0.99
CA ASP A 310 -7.83 56.64 0.88
C ASP A 310 -8.68 57.05 -0.35
N PHE A 311 -9.83 56.38 -0.48
CA PHE A 311 -10.97 56.55 -1.42
C PHE A 311 -10.85 55.81 -2.77
N GLY A 312 -11.87 55.08 -3.24
CA GLY A 312 -13.24 54.95 -2.75
C GLY A 312 -14.06 53.97 -3.61
N LYS A 313 -15.19 53.55 -3.05
CA LYS A 313 -16.23 52.75 -3.71
C LYS A 313 -16.76 53.47 -4.96
N GLY A 314 -16.94 52.72 -6.05
CA GLY A 314 -17.71 53.14 -7.22
C GLY A 314 -18.50 51.99 -7.82
N LYS A 315 -19.82 51.98 -7.58
CA LYS A 315 -20.80 51.19 -8.35
C LYS A 315 -20.90 51.76 -9.76
N GLY A 316 -21.01 50.91 -10.77
CA GLY A 316 -21.36 51.32 -12.14
C GLY A 316 -21.94 50.17 -12.95
N LYS A 317 -23.27 50.17 -13.11
CA LYS A 317 -24.03 49.33 -14.05
C LYS A 317 -23.73 49.76 -15.50
N GLY A 318 -23.63 48.82 -16.43
CA GLY A 318 -23.62 49.10 -17.87
C GLY A 318 -23.77 47.80 -18.66
N LYS A 319 -24.74 47.76 -19.57
CA LYS A 319 -25.38 46.57 -20.15
C LYS A 319 -25.24 46.66 -21.69
N TRP A 320 -25.14 45.51 -22.36
CA TRP A 320 -25.33 45.25 -23.80
C TRP A 320 -24.26 45.71 -24.81
N GLN A 321 -23.68 44.76 -25.55
CA GLN A 321 -24.12 44.53 -26.94
C GLN A 321 -23.66 43.19 -27.51
N GLN A 322 -24.64 42.54 -28.12
CA GLN A 322 -24.63 41.30 -28.87
C GLN A 322 -24.27 41.63 -30.33
N GLN A 323 -23.36 40.88 -30.94
CA GLN A 323 -23.23 40.88 -32.40
C GLN A 323 -22.93 39.47 -32.89
N GLN A 324 -24.00 38.80 -33.33
CA GLN A 324 -23.93 37.75 -34.35
C GLN A 324 -23.90 38.41 -35.73
N LYS A 325 -23.09 37.81 -36.61
CA LYS A 325 -23.17 37.69 -38.09
C LYS A 325 -21.75 37.26 -38.50
N GLY A 326 -21.47 36.02 -38.90
CA GLY A 326 -22.10 35.30 -40.00
C GLY A 326 -21.27 35.59 -41.24
N TRP A 327 -20.52 34.58 -41.70
CA TRP A 327 -20.28 34.10 -43.06
C TRP A 327 -19.57 32.74 -42.90
#